data_AF-A0A933KML8-F1
#
_entry.id   AF-A0A933KML8-F1
#
_cell.length_a   1.000
_cell.length_b   1.000
_cell.length_c   1.000
_cell.angle_alpha   90.00
_cell.angle_beta   90.00
_cell.angle_gamma   90.00
#
_symmetry.space_group_name_H-M   'P 1'
#
loop_
_entity.id
_entity.type
_entity.pdbx_description
1 polymer ?
#
loop_
_entity_poly.entity_id
_entity_poly.type
_entity_poly.pdbx_seq_one_letter_code
_entity_poly.pdbx_strand_id
1 'polypeptide(L)'
;MRTGEQRLADILAATVDASRLVENGHQRFLSDPLMIRAAKNIISEVGESAKGIDDTLLNAIPGVPWKAVKGMRDKVVHDYPELDLEVLWETLAHGLPVIHHAIVEHNKKPTR
;
A
#
# COMPACT_ATOMS: atom_id res chain seq x y z
N MET A 1 21.02 -6.29 -1.98
CA MET A 1 19.92 -5.32 -2.25
C MET A 1 18.69 -6.10 -2.68
N ARG A 2 17.48 -5.68 -2.29
CA ARG A 2 16.23 -6.34 -2.74
C ARG A 2 15.97 -6.05 -4.22
N THR A 3 15.51 -7.04 -4.98
CA THR A 3 15.11 -6.86 -6.40
C THR A 3 13.74 -6.21 -6.50
N GLY A 4 13.35 -5.78 -7.71
CA GLY A 4 12.02 -5.22 -7.97
C GLY A 4 10.90 -6.20 -7.64
N GLU A 5 11.07 -7.47 -7.98
CA GLU A 5 10.11 -8.55 -7.72
C GLU A 5 9.95 -8.80 -6.22
N GLN A 6 11.06 -8.78 -5.47
CA GLN A 6 11.00 -8.90 -4.00
C GLN A 6 10.23 -7.73 -3.38
N ARG A 7 10.40 -6.52 -3.91
CA ARG A 7 9.65 -5.34 -3.46
C ARG A 7 8.16 -5.40 -3.83
N LEU A 8 7.81 -5.97 -4.99
CA LEU A 8 6.42 -6.25 -5.33
C LEU A 8 5.80 -7.26 -4.35
N ALA A 9 6.56 -8.29 -3.96
CA ALA A 9 6.13 -9.24 -2.93
C ALA A 9 5.96 -8.57 -1.55
N ASP A 10 6.85 -7.65 -1.17
CA ASP A 10 6.72 -6.85 0.05
C ASP A 10 5.42 -6.01 0.03
N ILE A 11 5.09 -5.37 -1.11
CA ILE A 11 3.83 -4.62 -1.27
C ILE A 11 2.63 -5.56 -1.12
N LEU A 12 2.65 -6.74 -1.74
CA LEU A 12 1.57 -7.71 -1.62
C LEU A 12 1.35 -8.14 -0.15
N ALA A 13 2.43 -8.45 0.57
CA ALA A 13 2.35 -8.80 1.99
C ALA A 13 1.71 -7.67 2.82
N ALA A 14 2.16 -6.43 2.62
CA ALA A 14 1.60 -5.27 3.32
C ALA A 14 0.10 -5.06 3.00
N THR A 15 -0.32 -5.27 1.76
CA THR A 15 -1.75 -5.17 1.38
C THR A 15 -2.62 -6.28 1.98
N VAL A 16 -2.06 -7.46 2.25
CA VAL A 16 -2.76 -8.54 2.99
C VAL A 16 -2.90 -8.16 4.46
N ASP A 17 -1.90 -7.56 5.08
CA ASP A 17 -2.02 -7.06 6.45
C ASP A 17 -3.03 -5.91 6.53
N ALA A 18 -3.12 -5.05 5.51
CA ALA A 18 -4.17 -4.04 5.41
C ALA A 18 -5.57 -4.65 5.41
N SER A 19 -5.80 -5.73 4.65
CA SER A 19 -7.12 -6.37 4.57
C SER A 19 -7.54 -6.93 5.93
N ARG A 20 -6.61 -7.49 6.70
CA ARG A 20 -6.86 -7.95 8.07
C ARG A 20 -7.30 -6.81 8.99
N LEU A 21 -6.72 -5.62 8.85
CA LEU A 21 -7.19 -4.45 9.63
C LEU A 21 -8.61 -4.04 9.21
N VAL A 22 -8.90 -4.05 7.91
CA VAL A 22 -10.23 -3.71 7.36
C VAL A 22 -11.30 -4.70 7.82
N GLU A 23 -10.98 -5.99 7.93
CA GLU A 23 -11.87 -7.04 8.43
C GLU A 23 -12.35 -6.81 9.87
N ASN A 24 -11.60 -6.05 10.68
CA ASN A 24 -12.01 -5.69 12.03
C ASN A 24 -13.12 -4.60 12.06
N GLY A 25 -13.41 -3.99 10.91
CA GLY A 25 -14.47 -3.00 10.74
C GLY A 25 -14.05 -1.56 11.04
N HIS A 26 -14.73 -0.63 10.37
CA HIS A 26 -14.43 0.81 10.40
C HIS A 26 -14.45 1.42 11.80
N GLN A 27 -15.51 1.15 12.57
CA GLN A 27 -15.62 1.68 13.93
C GLN A 27 -14.48 1.21 14.85
N ARG A 28 -14.09 -0.06 14.73
CA ARG A 28 -12.99 -0.60 15.54
C ARG A 28 -11.68 0.08 15.16
N PHE A 29 -11.42 0.22 13.85
CA PHE A 29 -10.25 0.92 13.34
C PHE A 29 -10.12 2.35 13.88
N LEU A 30 -11.20 3.14 13.81
CA LEU A 30 -11.19 4.53 14.28
C LEU A 30 -10.96 4.65 15.79
N SER A 31 -11.38 3.65 16.55
CA SER A 31 -11.27 3.63 18.02
C SER A 31 -9.97 3.03 18.56
N ASP A 32 -9.15 2.38 17.72
CA ASP A 32 -7.98 1.60 18.16
C ASP A 32 -6.66 2.26 17.70
N PRO A 33 -5.94 2.93 18.63
CA PRO A 33 -4.67 3.59 18.32
C PRO A 33 -3.57 2.66 17.82
N LEU A 34 -3.65 1.34 18.07
CA LEU A 34 -2.67 0.39 17.54
C LEU A 34 -2.99 0.03 16.10
N MET A 35 -4.28 -0.11 15.74
CA MET A 35 -4.68 -0.31 14.34
C MET A 35 -4.33 0.90 13.47
N ILE A 36 -4.53 2.11 13.98
CA ILE A 36 -4.13 3.34 13.28
C ILE A 36 -2.61 3.37 13.06
N ARG A 37 -1.81 3.00 14.07
CA ARG A 37 -0.34 2.91 13.93
C ARG A 37 0.08 1.84 12.92
N ALA A 38 -0.55 0.67 12.97
CA ALA A 38 -0.29 -0.41 12.02
C ALA A 38 -0.62 0.01 10.58
N ALA A 39 -1.78 0.63 10.36
CA ALA A 39 -2.17 1.16 9.04
C ALA A 39 -1.17 2.16 8.49
N LYS A 40 -0.68 3.08 9.33
CA LYS A 40 0.34 4.06 8.93
C LYS A 40 1.66 3.40 8.54
N ASN A 41 2.06 2.37 9.28
CA ASN A 41 3.26 1.60 8.96
C ASN A 41 3.10 0.87 7.61
N ILE A 42 1.97 0.18 7.40
CA ILE A 42 1.65 -0.51 6.15
C ILE A 42 1.73 0.43 4.95
N ILE A 43 1.12 1.62 5.02
CA ILE A 43 1.17 2.60 3.92
C ILE A 43 2.61 3.07 3.68
N SER A 44 3.38 3.27 4.75
CA SER A 44 4.79 3.67 4.64
C SER A 44 5.63 2.59 3.98
N GLU A 45 5.41 1.32 4.32
CA GLU A 45 6.08 0.16 3.71
C GLU A 45 5.74 0.02 2.23
N VAL A 46 4.47 0.17 1.86
CA VAL A 46 4.02 0.15 0.45
C VAL A 46 4.73 1.26 -0.35
N GLY A 47 4.76 2.49 0.19
CA GLY A 47 5.42 3.61 -0.47
C GLY A 47 6.93 3.43 -0.60
N GLU A 48 7.60 2.95 0.44
CA GLU A 48 9.05 2.70 0.44
C GLU A 48 9.44 1.60 -0.54
N SER A 49 8.69 0.49 -0.54
CA SER A 49 8.89 -0.60 -1.49
C SER A 49 8.70 -0.11 -2.92
N ALA A 50 7.65 0.67 -3.18
CA ALA A 50 7.40 1.25 -4.51
C ALA A 50 8.52 2.21 -4.95
N LYS A 51 9.08 3.04 -4.05
CA LYS A 51 10.20 3.95 -4.38
C LYS A 51 11.43 3.20 -4.88
N GLY A 52 11.67 2.00 -4.34
CA GLY A 52 12.81 1.15 -4.71
C GLY A 52 12.61 0.29 -5.97
N ILE A 53 11.48 0.42 -6.69
CA ILE A 53 11.22 -0.30 -7.93
C ILE A 53 11.45 0.63 -9.12
N ASP A 54 12.19 0.14 -10.12
CA ASP A 54 12.43 0.84 -11.38
C ASP A 54 11.13 1.11 -12.14
N ASP A 55 11.05 2.27 -12.77
CA ASP A 55 9.86 2.70 -13.50
C ASP A 55 9.51 1.74 -14.65
N THR A 56 10.49 1.05 -15.25
CA THR A 56 10.25 0.03 -16.28
C THR A 56 9.32 -1.09 -15.77
N LEU A 57 9.57 -1.59 -14.56
CA LEU A 57 8.75 -2.65 -13.97
C LEU A 57 7.38 -2.11 -13.54
N LEU A 58 7.34 -0.92 -12.94
CA LEU A 58 6.06 -0.29 -12.54
C LEU A 58 5.17 0.04 -13.75
N ASN A 59 5.75 0.50 -14.86
CA ASN A 59 5.02 0.78 -16.09
C ASN A 59 4.43 -0.48 -16.74
N ALA A 60 5.00 -1.66 -16.45
CA ALA A 60 4.42 -2.94 -16.87
C ALA A 60 3.19 -3.35 -16.03
N ILE A 61 2.84 -2.58 -15.00
CA ILE A 61 1.65 -2.71 -14.16
C ILE A 61 0.78 -1.44 -14.31
N PRO A 62 0.06 -1.29 -15.44
CA PRO A 62 -0.76 -0.11 -15.69
C PRO A 62 -1.99 -0.06 -14.78
N GLY A 63 -2.55 1.13 -14.63
CA GLY A 63 -3.77 1.37 -13.82
C GLY A 63 -3.50 1.68 -12.35
N VAL A 64 -2.26 1.52 -11.88
CA VAL A 64 -1.84 1.99 -10.55
C VAL A 64 -1.14 3.35 -10.68
N PRO A 65 -1.52 4.37 -9.91
CA PRO A 65 -0.86 5.67 -9.94
C PRO A 65 0.46 5.63 -9.15
N TRP A 66 1.47 4.91 -9.67
CA TRP A 66 2.72 4.62 -8.96
C TRP A 66 3.45 5.85 -8.43
N LYS A 67 3.37 7.00 -9.12
CA LYS A 67 3.92 8.26 -8.62
C LYS A 67 3.29 8.67 -7.28
N ALA A 68 1.98 8.51 -7.14
CA ALA A 68 1.27 8.78 -5.90
C ALA A 68 1.59 7.72 -4.82
N VAL A 69 1.68 6.45 -5.21
CA VAL A 69 2.06 5.34 -4.31
C VAL A 69 3.44 5.57 -3.72
N LYS A 70 4.43 5.94 -4.54
CA LYS A 70 5.78 6.34 -4.08
C LYS A 70 5.70 7.48 -3.05
N GLY A 71 4.77 8.42 -3.19
CA GLY A 71 4.60 9.54 -2.26
C GLY A 71 3.82 9.23 -0.97
N MET A 72 3.28 8.02 -0.80
CA MET A 72 2.40 7.70 0.33
C MET A 72 3.10 7.79 1.69
N ARG A 73 4.36 7.35 1.78
CA ARG A 73 5.16 7.44 3.02
C ARG A 73 5.28 8.89 3.49
N ASP A 74 5.58 9.80 2.57
CA ASP A 74 5.85 11.19 2.90
C ASP A 74 4.58 11.85 3.47
N LYS A 75 3.40 11.53 2.90
CA LYS A 75 2.11 11.99 3.42
C LYS A 75 1.83 11.48 4.83
N VAL A 76 1.99 10.18 5.09
CA VAL A 76 1.65 9.60 6.39
C VAL A 76 2.62 10.02 7.50
N VAL A 77 3.90 10.24 7.17
CA VAL A 77 4.94 10.62 8.14
C VAL A 77 4.88 12.12 8.47
N HIS A 78 4.61 12.98 7.49
CA HIS A 78 4.63 14.43 7.70
C HIS A 78 3.27 15.03 8.08
N ASP A 79 2.16 14.49 7.56
CA ASP A 79 0.83 15.05 7.80
C ASP A 79 0.14 14.45 9.04
N TYR A 80 0.86 13.65 9.85
CA TYR A 80 0.32 12.91 10.99
C TYR A 80 -0.55 13.72 11.97
N PRO A 81 -0.23 14.98 12.34
CA PRO A 81 -1.05 15.76 13.27
C PRO A 81 -2.45 16.06 12.73
N GLU A 82 -2.62 16.10 11.41
CA GLU A 82 -3.85 16.48 10.71
C GLU A 82 -4.39 15.35 9.82
N LEU A 83 -3.77 14.15 9.87
CA LEU A 83 -4.12 13.06 8.99
C LEU A 83 -5.54 12.58 9.30
N ASP A 84 -6.43 12.84 8.35
CA ASP A 84 -7.81 12.38 8.36
C ASP A 84 -7.86 10.85 8.43
N LEU A 85 -8.39 10.33 9.53
CA LEU A 85 -8.51 8.89 9.77
C LEU A 85 -9.47 8.22 8.77
N GLU A 86 -10.41 8.97 8.21
CA GLU A 86 -11.27 8.49 7.13
C GLU A 86 -10.45 8.27 5.86
N VAL A 87 -9.59 9.22 5.49
CA VAL A 87 -8.69 9.05 4.33
C VAL A 87 -7.76 7.86 4.53
N LEU A 88 -7.27 7.65 5.75
CA LEU A 88 -6.45 6.49 6.09
C LEU A 88 -7.24 5.19 5.89
N TRP A 89 -8.46 5.11 6.43
CA TRP A 89 -9.34 3.96 6.24
C TRP A 89 -9.65 3.69 4.77
N GLU A 90 -10.07 4.71 4.01
CA GLU A 90 -10.38 4.60 2.58
C GLU A 90 -9.18 4.08 1.78
N THR A 91 -7.97 4.52 2.14
CA THR A 91 -6.74 4.02 1.52
C THR A 91 -6.56 2.52 1.77
N LEU A 92 -6.82 2.04 2.99
CA LEU A 92 -6.72 0.62 3.33
C LEU A 92 -7.84 -0.22 2.69
N ALA A 93 -9.09 0.25 2.79
CA ALA A 93 -10.28 -0.49 2.39
C ALA A 93 -10.49 -0.52 0.87
N HIS A 94 -10.06 0.53 0.16
CA HIS A 94 -10.35 0.70 -1.26
C HIS A 94 -9.11 0.95 -2.11
N GLY A 95 -8.11 1.70 -1.60
CA GLY A 95 -6.89 2.00 -2.35
C GLY A 95 -5.94 0.81 -2.49
N LEU A 96 -5.53 0.20 -1.38
CA LEU A 96 -4.57 -0.89 -1.34
C LEU A 96 -5.04 -2.17 -2.07
N PRO A 97 -6.33 -2.58 -2.03
CA PRO A 97 -6.82 -3.71 -2.80
C PRO A 97 -6.65 -3.56 -4.32
N VAL A 98 -6.77 -2.33 -4.85
CA VAL A 98 -6.53 -2.05 -6.28
C VAL A 98 -5.07 -2.32 -6.65
N ILE A 99 -4.13 -1.89 -5.80
CA ILE A 99 -2.70 -2.15 -5.99
C ILE A 99 -2.41 -3.64 -5.93
N HIS A 100 -2.94 -4.33 -4.92
CA HIS A 100 -2.77 -5.79 -4.76
C HIS A 100 -3.25 -6.53 -6.01
N HIS A 101 -4.46 -6.25 -6.48
CA HIS A 101 -5.01 -6.90 -7.67
C HIS A 101 -4.15 -6.64 -8.91
N ALA A 102 -3.70 -5.41 -9.14
CA ALA A 102 -2.87 -5.07 -10.30
C ALA A 102 -1.54 -5.85 -10.31
N ILE A 103 -0.88 -5.98 -9.16
CA ILE A 103 0.37 -6.75 -9.04
C ILE A 103 0.10 -8.25 -9.26
N VAL A 104 -0.96 -8.80 -8.66
CA VAL A 104 -1.33 -10.22 -8.85
C VAL A 104 -1.62 -10.51 -10.33
N GLU A 105 -2.37 -9.65 -11.01
CA GLU A 105 -2.67 -9.81 -12.44
C GLU A 105 -1.42 -9.68 -13.32
N HIS A 106 -0.46 -8.81 -12.94
CA HIS A 106 0.83 -8.76 -13.60
C HIS A 106 1.61 -10.07 -13.43
N ASN A 107 1.69 -10.61 -12.21
CA ASN A 107 2.43 -11.85 -11.92
C ASN A 107 1.83 -13.11 -12.58
N LYS A 108 0.54 -13.09 -12.93
CA LYS A 108 -0.11 -14.18 -13.68
C LYS A 108 0.23 -14.17 -15.17
N LYS A 109 0.64 -13.03 -15.73
CA LYS A 109 0.98 -12.96 -17.16
C LYS A 109 2.29 -13.73 -17.37
N PRO A 110 2.35 -14.68 -18.33
CA PRO A 110 3.61 -15.35 -18.63
C PRO A 110 4.63 -14.30 -19.03
N THR A 111 5.75 -14.24 -18.29
CA THR A 111 6.90 -13.39 -18.61
C THR A 111 7.35 -13.78 -20.01
N ARG A 112 7.19 -12.86 -20.96
CA ARG A 112 7.46 -13.09 -22.38
C ARG A 112 8.95 -13.05 -22.67
#